data_AF-A0A233V4M6-F1
#
_entry.id   AF-A0A233V4M6-F1
#
_cell.length_a   1.000
_cell.length_b   1.000
_cell.length_c   1.000
_cell.angle_alpha   90.00
_cell.angle_beta   90.00
_cell.angle_gamma   90.00
#
_symmetry.space_group_name_H-M   'P 1'
#
loop_
_entity.id
_entity.type
_entity.pdbx_description
1 polymer ?
#
loop_
_entity_poly.entity_id
_entity_poly.type
_entity_poly.pdbx_seq_one_letter_code
_entity_poly.pdbx_strand_id
1 'polypeptide(L)'
;MKQDMKEQLLTKRPIDLLFQLSVPAVIGMIVIGLYPLMDGIFAGNIIGQTAMTACGVAMPLTFFNSGVSTLIGVGSASVLSRAIGKGDKKTVDKIMGNLIFWVILFSSIITIGGILLAPHFLDMVGASGEIKEYGIRYLRV
;
A
#
# COMPACT_ATOMS: atom_id res chain seq x y z
N MET A 1 -32.63 9.52 2.57
CA MET A 1 -32.35 9.99 1.20
C MET A 1 -30.83 10.08 1.06
N LYS A 2 -30.17 9.07 0.46
CA LYS A 2 -28.72 9.07 0.25
C LYS A 2 -28.41 10.10 -0.81
N GLN A 3 -28.04 11.31 -0.39
CA GLN A 3 -27.55 12.34 -1.31
C GLN A 3 -26.25 11.81 -1.92
N ASP A 4 -26.17 11.82 -3.25
CA ASP A 4 -25.06 11.25 -4.01
C ASP A 4 -23.76 11.96 -3.58
N MET A 5 -22.69 11.21 -3.27
CA MET A 5 -21.39 11.79 -2.86
C MET A 5 -20.93 12.86 -3.86
N LYS A 6 -21.30 12.67 -5.13
CA LYS A 6 -21.07 13.61 -6.22
C LYS A 6 -21.81 14.95 -6.07
N GLU A 7 -23.06 14.95 -5.60
CA GLU A 7 -23.80 16.19 -5.31
C GLU A 7 -23.20 16.93 -4.12
N GLN A 8 -22.84 16.20 -3.06
CA GLN A 8 -22.26 16.81 -1.85
C GLN A 8 -20.92 17.49 -2.14
N LEU A 9 -20.07 16.87 -2.96
CA LEU A 9 -18.79 17.44 -3.40
C LEU A 9 -18.95 18.74 -4.20
N LEU A 10 -20.09 18.95 -4.86
CA LEU A 10 -20.34 20.10 -5.75
C LEU A 10 -21.13 21.25 -5.09
N THR A 11 -21.85 21.00 -4.00
CA THR A 11 -22.77 22.00 -3.40
C THR A 11 -22.39 22.47 -1.98
N LYS A 12 -21.60 21.71 -1.21
CA LYS A 12 -21.21 22.11 0.15
C LYS A 12 -20.04 23.11 0.17
N ARG A 13 -19.95 23.88 1.26
CA ARG A 13 -18.80 24.77 1.52
C ARG A 13 -17.51 23.94 1.61
N PRO A 14 -16.40 24.36 0.97
CA PRO A 14 -15.15 23.60 0.94
C PRO A 14 -14.60 23.25 2.33
N ILE A 15 -14.74 24.14 3.31
CA ILE A 15 -14.28 23.93 4.69
C ILE A 15 -15.06 22.81 5.40
N ASP A 16 -16.38 22.76 5.24
CA ASP A 16 -17.20 21.72 5.89
C ASP A 16 -16.89 20.34 5.30
N LEU A 17 -16.70 20.29 3.98
CA LEU A 17 -16.25 19.10 3.25
C LEU A 17 -14.85 18.63 3.68
N LEU A 18 -13.93 19.57 3.84
CA LEU A 18 -12.57 19.29 4.29
C LEU A 18 -12.59 18.55 5.63
N PHE A 19 -13.29 19.08 6.64
CA PHE A 19 -13.38 18.41 7.94
C PHE A 19 -14.15 17.08 7.86
N GLN A 20 -15.25 17.03 7.10
CA GLN A 20 -16.06 15.81 6.94
C GLN A 20 -15.26 14.64 6.32
N LEU A 21 -14.35 14.93 5.39
CA LEU A 21 -13.52 13.90 4.72
C LEU A 21 -12.17 13.67 5.42
N SER A 22 -11.54 14.71 5.98
CA SER A 22 -10.20 14.62 6.55
C SER A 22 -10.21 13.95 7.92
N VAL A 23 -11.21 14.20 8.76
CA VAL A 23 -11.26 13.60 10.12
C VAL A 23 -11.30 12.07 10.06
N PRO A 24 -12.17 11.42 9.27
CA PRO A 24 -12.13 9.96 9.10
C PRO A 24 -10.81 9.46 8.50
N ALA A 25 -10.24 10.19 7.54
CA ALA A 25 -8.98 9.82 6.91
C ALA A 25 -7.80 9.84 7.91
N VAL A 26 -7.70 10.87 8.75
CA VAL A 26 -6.68 10.99 9.80
C VAL A 26 -6.82 9.87 10.83
N ILE A 27 -8.05 9.56 11.28
CA ILE A 27 -8.29 8.43 12.18
C ILE A 27 -7.84 7.12 11.54
N GLY A 28 -8.17 6.90 10.26
CA GLY A 28 -7.70 5.73 9.52
C GLY A 28 -6.18 5.64 9.44
N MET A 29 -5.49 6.75 9.19
CA MET A 29 -4.02 6.80 9.17
C MET A 29 -3.39 6.55 10.54
N ILE A 30 -4.02 7.01 11.64
CA ILE A 30 -3.57 6.66 13.00
C ILE A 30 -3.67 5.15 13.22
N VAL A 31 -4.79 4.53 12.84
CA VAL A 31 -4.96 3.07 12.97
C VAL A 31 -3.91 2.33 12.15
N ILE A 32 -3.66 2.74 10.91
CA ILE A 32 -2.61 2.17 10.05
C ILE A 32 -1.22 2.30 10.71
N GLY A 33 -0.92 3.46 11.32
CA GLY A 33 0.36 3.69 12.00
C GLY A 33 0.54 2.89 13.29
N LEU A 34 -0.56 2.51 13.96
CA LEU A 34 -0.51 1.68 15.16
C LEU A 34 -0.14 0.23 14.87
N TYR A 35 -0.44 -0.29 13.67
CA TYR A 35 -0.13 -1.68 13.29
C TYR A 35 1.38 -1.99 13.37
N PRO A 36 2.28 -1.28 12.67
CA PRO A 36 3.72 -1.53 12.77
C PRO A 36 4.28 -1.38 14.20
N LEU A 37 3.65 -0.52 15.01
CA LEU A 37 4.06 -0.28 16.39
C LEU A 37 3.72 -1.49 17.27
N MET A 38 2.51 -2.04 17.11
CA MET A 38 2.10 -3.29 17.76
C MET A 38 2.92 -4.47 17.25
N ASP A 39 3.09 -4.61 15.94
CA ASP A 39 3.93 -5.65 15.34
C ASP A 39 5.34 -5.60 15.92
N GLY A 40 5.95 -4.42 16.04
CA GLY A 40 7.28 -4.27 16.64
C GLY A 40 7.33 -4.70 18.10
N ILE A 41 6.35 -4.30 18.92
CA ILE A 41 6.31 -4.63 20.36
C ILE A 41 6.09 -6.14 20.56
N PHE A 42 5.13 -6.75 19.86
CA PHE A 42 4.86 -8.17 19.99
C PHE A 42 5.96 -9.01 19.35
N ALA A 43 6.43 -8.65 18.14
CA ALA A 43 7.49 -9.39 17.46
C ALA A 43 8.81 -9.37 18.24
N GLY A 44 9.17 -8.21 18.81
CA GLY A 44 10.39 -8.07 19.60
C GLY A 44 10.38 -8.87 20.90
N ASN A 45 9.21 -9.00 21.54
CA ASN A 45 9.07 -9.77 22.77
C ASN A 45 8.83 -11.28 22.54
N ILE A 46 8.20 -11.67 21.43
CA ILE A 46 7.75 -13.07 21.20
C ILE A 46 8.75 -13.87 20.35
N ILE A 47 9.32 -13.27 19.30
CA ILE A 47 10.04 -14.03 18.25
C ILE A 47 11.57 -13.95 18.42
N GLY A 48 12.04 -13.12 19.35
CA GLY A 48 13.47 -12.92 19.63
C GLY A 48 14.18 -12.00 18.63
N GLN A 49 15.37 -11.55 19.01
CA GLN A 49 16.12 -10.51 18.30
C GLN A 49 16.52 -10.91 16.87
N THR A 50 16.83 -12.19 16.64
CA THR A 50 17.25 -12.72 15.33
C THR A 50 16.13 -12.67 14.30
N ALA A 51 14.92 -13.13 14.67
CA ALA A 51 13.76 -13.11 13.78
C ALA A 51 13.28 -11.67 13.52
N MET A 52 13.30 -10.81 14.54
CA MET A 52 12.93 -9.40 14.37
C MET A 52 13.90 -8.67 13.45
N THR A 53 15.19 -8.98 13.55
CA THR A 53 16.22 -8.45 12.64
C THR A 53 15.96 -8.92 11.22
N ALA A 54 15.67 -10.22 11.01
CA ALA A 54 15.32 -10.77 9.71
C ALA A 54 14.11 -10.08 9.06
N CYS A 55 13.04 -9.82 9.83
CA CYS A 55 11.89 -9.04 9.36
C CYS A 55 12.28 -7.60 8.98
N GLY A 56 13.14 -6.97 9.78
CA GLY A 56 13.68 -5.63 9.49
C GLY A 56 14.49 -5.58 8.19
N VAL A 57 15.30 -6.61 7.91
CA VAL A 57 16.08 -6.69 6.66
C VAL A 57 15.15 -6.91 5.45
N ALA A 58 14.00 -7.55 5.65
CA ALA A 58 13.00 -7.79 4.60
C ALA A 58 12.09 -6.57 4.33
N MET A 59 11.90 -5.66 5.29
CA MET A 59 11.01 -4.48 5.17
C MET A 59 11.21 -3.61 3.92
N PRO A 60 12.43 -3.34 3.42
CA PRO A 60 12.61 -2.51 2.22
C PRO A 60 11.87 -3.06 0.99
N LEU A 61 11.80 -4.39 0.83
CA LEU A 61 11.03 -5.02 -0.24
C LEU A 61 9.53 -4.82 -0.04
N THR A 62 9.04 -4.93 1.20
CA THR A 62 7.65 -4.67 1.56
C THR A 62 7.26 -3.22 1.29
N PHE A 63 8.12 -2.26 1.62
CA PHE A 63 7.88 -0.84 1.32
C PHE A 63 7.92 -0.56 -0.18
N PHE A 64 8.81 -1.21 -0.93
CA PHE A 64 8.82 -1.10 -2.39
C PHE A 64 7.49 -1.56 -2.98
N ASN A 65 6.98 -2.72 -2.57
CA ASN A 65 5.67 -3.23 -3.00
C ASN A 65 4.52 -2.27 -2.61
N SER A 66 4.54 -1.77 -1.37
CA SER A 66 3.56 -0.80 -0.87
C SER A 66 3.59 0.51 -1.66
N GLY A 67 4.78 0.96 -2.05
CA GLY A 67 4.99 2.15 -2.87
C GLY A 67 4.39 2.00 -4.26
N VAL A 68 4.61 0.86 -4.94
CA VAL A 68 3.98 0.59 -6.24
C VAL A 68 2.46 0.49 -6.13
N SER A 69 1.96 -0.18 -5.08
CA SER A 69 0.52 -0.28 -4.83
C SER A 69 -0.11 1.11 -4.62
N THR A 70 0.58 1.97 -3.87
CA THR A 70 0.16 3.37 -3.64
C THR A 70 0.19 4.18 -4.93
N LEU A 71 1.24 4.02 -5.74
CA LEU A 71 1.38 4.69 -7.04
C LEU A 71 0.18 4.38 -7.96
N ILE A 72 -0.21 3.10 -8.06
CA ILE A 72 -1.32 2.68 -8.92
C ILE A 72 -2.66 3.14 -8.33
N GLY A 73 -2.87 2.98 -7.02
CA GLY A 73 -4.12 3.35 -6.35
C GLY A 73 -4.38 4.85 -6.38
N VAL A 74 -3.44 5.65 -5.85
CA VAL A 74 -3.54 7.11 -5.78
C VAL A 74 -3.47 7.73 -7.18
N GLY A 75 -2.60 7.21 -8.05
CA GLY A 75 -2.50 7.64 -9.44
C GLY A 75 -3.82 7.47 -10.20
N SER A 76 -4.47 6.32 -10.05
CA SER A 76 -5.76 6.05 -10.69
C SER A 76 -6.90 6.88 -10.10
N ALA A 77 -6.92 7.08 -8.78
CA ALA A 77 -7.87 7.97 -8.12
C ALA A 77 -7.73 9.43 -8.61
N SER A 78 -6.49 9.87 -8.83
CA SER A 78 -6.19 11.20 -9.39
C SER A 78 -6.72 11.36 -10.82
N VAL A 79 -6.52 10.34 -11.67
CA VAL A 79 -7.08 10.32 -13.05
C VAL A 79 -8.61 10.32 -13.02
N LEU A 80 -9.21 9.54 -12.12
CA LEU A 80 -10.67 9.48 -11.92
C LEU A 80 -11.24 10.84 -11.50
N SER A 81 -10.62 11.50 -10.53
CA SER A 81 -11.02 12.81 -10.05
C SER A 81 -11.04 13.85 -11.19
N ARG A 82 -9.99 13.88 -12.02
CA ARG A 82 -9.92 14.77 -13.20
C ARG A 82 -10.99 14.43 -14.25
N ALA A 83 -11.22 13.14 -14.52
CA ALA A 83 -12.23 12.71 -15.49
C ALA A 83 -13.65 13.07 -15.05
N ILE A 84 -13.97 12.89 -13.76
CA ILE A 84 -15.25 13.32 -13.17
C ILE A 84 -15.42 14.83 -13.28
N GLY A 85 -14.38 15.61 -12.93
CA GLY A 85 -14.42 17.08 -13.00
C GLY A 85 -14.60 17.62 -14.43
N LYS A 86 -14.09 16.90 -15.44
CA LYS A 86 -14.27 17.24 -16.86
C LYS A 86 -15.61 16.75 -17.45
N GLY A 87 -16.35 15.91 -16.73
CA GLY A 87 -17.58 15.28 -17.24
C GLY A 87 -17.34 14.18 -18.28
N ASP A 88 -16.11 13.65 -18.39
CA ASP A 88 -15.74 12.64 -19.38
C ASP A 88 -16.16 11.23 -18.93
N LYS A 89 -17.41 10.88 -19.21
CA LYS A 89 -18.00 9.57 -18.86
C LYS A 89 -17.24 8.39 -19.49
N LYS A 90 -16.75 8.53 -20.73
CA LYS A 90 -16.02 7.45 -21.41
C LYS A 90 -14.75 7.07 -20.66
N THR A 91 -14.02 8.08 -20.18
CA THR A 91 -12.82 7.85 -19.38
C THR A 91 -13.17 7.27 -18.01
N VAL A 92 -14.22 7.78 -17.34
CA VAL A 92 -14.70 7.23 -16.06
C VAL A 92 -15.01 5.73 -16.16
N ASP A 93 -15.72 5.30 -17.21
CA ASP A 93 -16.10 3.90 -17.40
C ASP A 93 -14.90 2.99 -17.70
N LYS A 94 -13.87 3.51 -18.39
CA LYS A 94 -12.67 2.75 -18.77
C LYS A 94 -11.61 2.67 -17.66
N ILE A 95 -11.61 3.59 -16.70
CA ILE A 95 -10.56 3.67 -15.67
C ILE A 95 -10.47 2.37 -14.86
N MET A 96 -11.60 1.76 -14.49
CA MET A 96 -11.56 0.54 -13.69
C MET A 96 -10.91 -0.64 -14.42
N GLY A 97 -11.22 -0.84 -15.70
CA GLY A 97 -10.59 -1.88 -16.50
C GLY A 97 -9.08 -1.69 -16.62
N ASN A 98 -8.65 -0.45 -16.87
CA ASN A 98 -7.23 -0.11 -16.91
C ASN A 98 -6.54 -0.30 -15.56
N LEU A 99 -7.16 0.12 -14.45
CA LEU A 99 -6.62 -0.06 -13.11
C LEU A 99 -6.41 -1.55 -12.81
N ILE A 100 -7.41 -2.39 -13.07
CA ILE A 100 -7.30 -3.85 -12.84
C ILE A 100 -6.15 -4.44 -13.65
N PHE A 101 -6.03 -4.08 -14.93
CA PHE A 101 -4.94 -4.53 -15.78
C PHE A 101 -3.57 -4.16 -15.21
N TRP A 102 -3.37 -2.89 -14.82
CA TRP A 102 -2.11 -2.43 -14.23
C TRP A 102 -1.81 -3.09 -12.89
N VAL A 103 -2.82 -3.27 -12.02
CA VAL A 103 -2.66 -3.97 -10.74
C VAL A 103 -2.19 -5.40 -10.98
N ILE A 104 -2.83 -6.15 -11.87
CA ILE A 104 -2.45 -7.54 -12.16
C ILE A 104 -1.04 -7.60 -12.75
N LEU A 105 -0.72 -6.71 -13.68
CA LEU A 105 0.59 -6.66 -14.34
C LEU A 105 1.71 -6.38 -13.33
N PHE A 106 1.60 -5.31 -12.55
CA PHE A 106 2.63 -4.96 -11.56
C PHE A 106 2.69 -5.96 -10.41
N SER A 107 1.55 -6.47 -9.94
CA SER A 107 1.51 -7.54 -8.93
C SER A 107 2.27 -8.77 -9.42
N SER A 108 2.00 -9.23 -10.65
CA SER A 108 2.70 -10.39 -11.23
C SER A 108 4.20 -10.14 -11.34
N ILE A 109 4.62 -8.95 -11.80
CA ILE A 109 6.04 -8.59 -11.93
C ILE A 109 6.71 -8.59 -10.54
N ILE A 110 6.09 -7.99 -9.54
CA ILE A 110 6.66 -7.89 -8.19
C ILE A 110 6.69 -9.26 -7.51
N THR A 111 5.67 -10.10 -7.68
CA THR A 111 5.67 -11.46 -7.12
C THR A 111 6.78 -12.32 -7.74
N ILE A 112 6.89 -12.35 -9.07
CA ILE A 112 7.93 -13.14 -9.75
C ILE A 112 9.32 -12.58 -9.43
N GLY A 113 9.49 -11.27 -9.55
CA GLY A 113 10.76 -10.60 -9.25
C GLY A 113 11.15 -10.76 -7.79
N GLY A 114 10.20 -10.61 -6.86
CA GLY A 114 10.42 -10.77 -5.42
C GLY A 114 10.88 -12.18 -5.06
N ILE A 115 10.23 -13.23 -5.57
CA ILE A 115 10.61 -14.62 -5.26
C ILE A 115 12.01 -14.97 -5.81
N LEU A 116 12.35 -14.46 -7.00
CA LEU A 116 13.63 -14.72 -7.66
C LEU A 116 14.78 -13.88 -7.08
N LEU A 117 14.57 -12.60 -6.80
CA LEU A 117 15.60 -11.68 -6.28
C LEU A 117 15.70 -11.68 -4.76
N ALA A 118 14.69 -12.12 -4.00
CA ALA A 118 14.73 -12.15 -2.53
C ALA A 118 16.03 -12.72 -1.95
N PRO A 119 16.54 -13.90 -2.36
CA PRO A 119 17.79 -14.43 -1.79
C PRO A 119 19.00 -13.55 -2.12
N HIS A 120 19.08 -12.99 -3.33
CA HIS A 120 20.17 -12.09 -3.73
C HIS A 120 20.11 -10.74 -3.00
N PHE A 121 18.91 -10.21 -2.83
CA PHE A 121 18.69 -8.99 -2.07
C PHE A 121 19.11 -9.17 -0.61
N LEU A 122 18.68 -10.26 0.03
CA LEU A 122 19.06 -10.55 1.41
C LEU A 122 20.58 -10.70 1.58
N ASP A 123 21.28 -11.29 0.61
CA ASP A 123 22.75 -11.33 0.60
C ASP A 123 23.36 -9.92 0.51
N MET A 124 22.82 -9.04 -0.33
CA MET A 124 23.31 -7.66 -0.49
C MET A 124 23.11 -6.81 0.76
N VAL A 125 22.03 -7.04 1.51
CA VAL A 125 21.76 -6.31 2.78
C VAL A 125 22.52 -6.95 3.96
N GLY A 126 23.35 -7.97 3.71
CA GLY A 126 24.23 -8.58 4.71
C GLY A 126 23.56 -9.62 5.61
N ALA A 127 22.40 -10.14 5.22
CA ALA A 127 21.77 -11.24 5.94
C ALA A 127 22.61 -12.52 5.78
N SER A 128 23.00 -13.13 6.90
CA SER A 128 23.79 -14.37 6.92
C SER A 128 23.23 -15.36 7.93
N GLY A 129 23.48 -16.66 7.71
CA GLY A 129 22.99 -17.73 8.57
C GLY A 129 21.47 -17.76 8.72
N GLU A 130 20.99 -17.92 9.95
CA GLU A 130 19.56 -18.01 10.29
C GLU A 130 18.75 -16.76 9.87
N ILE A 131 19.37 -15.57 9.85
CA ILE A 131 18.70 -14.31 9.46
C ILE A 131 18.25 -14.38 7.99
N LYS A 132 19.10 -14.96 7.12
CA LYS A 132 18.76 -15.13 5.70
C LYS A 132 17.64 -16.15 5.52
N GLU A 133 17.67 -17.25 6.27
CA GLU A 133 16.63 -18.29 6.20
C GLU A 133 15.26 -17.76 6.65
N TYR A 134 15.22 -17.05 7.79
CA TYR A 134 14.00 -16.39 8.27
C TYR A 134 13.51 -15.30 7.30
N GLY A 135 14.42 -14.51 6.72
CA GLY A 135 14.08 -13.48 5.73
C GLY A 135 13.49 -14.06 4.44
N ILE A 136 14.05 -15.16 3.92
CA ILE A 136 13.50 -15.84 2.73
C ILE A 136 12.11 -16.40 3.05
N ARG A 137 11.95 -17.01 4.23
CA ARG A 137 10.65 -17.55 4.66
C ARG A 137 9.59 -16.45 4.79
N TYR A 138 9.97 -15.29 5.33
CA TYR A 138 9.10 -14.13 5.45
C TYR A 138 8.73 -13.51 4.09
N LEU A 139 9.62 -13.56 3.10
CA LEU A 139 9.36 -12.99 1.77
C LEU A 139 8.62 -13.93 0.80
N ARG A 140 8.61 -15.24 1.07
CA ARG A 140 7.96 -16.25 0.22
C ARG A 140 6.60 -16.72 0.71
N VAL A 141 6.27 -16.46 1.98
CA VAL A 141 5.01 -16.85 2.65
C VAL A 141 4.23 -15.59 2.97
#